data_AF-A0A1X1ML43-F1
#
_entry.id   AF-A0A1X1ML43-F1
#
_cell.length_a   1.000
_cell.length_b   1.000
_cell.length_c   1.000
_cell.angle_alpha   90.00
_cell.angle_beta   90.00
_cell.angle_gamma   90.00
#
_symmetry.space_group_name_H-M   'P 1'
#
loop_
_entity.id
_entity.type
_entity.pdbx_description
1 polymer ?
#
loop_
_entity_poly.entity_id
_entity_poly.type
_entity_poly.pdbx_seq_one_letter_code
_entity_poly.pdbx_strand_id
1 'polypeptide(L)' 'MGWLETLRTGWDAIRTHRLRSGLTVLGILIGIAAVVLTVGLGVGTQNKVGSQISALGSNLLIVSPGSSTSPTTG' A
#
# COMPACT_ATOMS: atom_id res chain seq x y z
N MET A 1 -27.20 19.20 32.86
CA MET A 1 -27.16 17.83 32.33
C MET A 1 -25.92 17.71 31.47
N GLY A 2 -24.82 17.28 32.09
CA GLY A 2 -23.47 17.49 31.57
C GLY A 2 -23.06 16.42 30.56
N TRP A 3 -22.62 16.85 29.38
CA TRP A 3 -21.96 16.03 28.36
C TRP A 3 -20.79 15.18 28.92
N LEU A 4 -20.17 15.66 30.00
CA LEU A 4 -19.15 14.94 30.76
C LEU A 4 -19.68 13.66 31.44
N GLU A 5 -20.93 13.66 31.90
CA GLU A 5 -21.56 12.50 32.54
C GLU A 5 -21.86 11.41 31.49
N THR A 6 -22.27 11.82 30.29
CA THR A 6 -22.49 10.93 29.14
C THR A 6 -21.18 10.28 28.68
N LEU A 7 -20.09 11.05 28.59
CA LEU A 7 -18.76 10.52 28.27
C LEU A 7 -18.25 9.55 29.35
N ARG A 8 -18.43 9.90 30.62
CA ARG A 8 -18.03 9.05 31.75
C ARG A 8 -18.81 7.73 31.78
N THR A 9 -20.12 7.78 31.56
CA THR A 9 -20.99 6.59 31.51
C THR A 9 -20.65 5.69 30.32
N GLY A 10 -20.40 6.27 29.15
CA GLY A 10 -19.97 5.52 27.96
C GLY A 10 -18.61 4.84 28.15
N TRP A 11 -17.68 5.51 28.83
CA TRP A 11 -16.37 4.95 29.15
C TRP A 11 -16.46 3.78 30.13
N ASP A 12 -17.33 3.87 31.13
CA ASP A 12 -17.56 2.77 32.09
C ASP A 12 -18.22 1.55 31.41
N ALA A 13 -19.18 1.79 30.51
CA ALA A 13 -19.86 0.72 29.77
C ALA A 13 -18.89 -0.11 28.89
N ILE A 14 -17.91 0.55 28.27
CA ILE A 14 -16.83 -0.11 27.51
C ILE A 14 -15.95 -0.98 28.43
N ARG A 15 -15.71 -0.51 29.67
CA ARG A 15 -14.93 -1.21 30.68
C ARG A 15 -15.62 -2.44 31.25
N THR A 16 -16.96 -2.51 31.26
CA THR A 16 -17.70 -3.68 31.75
C THR A 16 -17.55 -4.91 30.83
N HIS A 17 -17.40 -4.70 29.52
CA HIS A 17 -17.28 -5.78 28.52
C HIS A 17 -15.95 -5.71 27.74
N ARG A 18 -14.83 -5.69 28.48
CA ARG A 18 -13.47 -5.46 27.92
C ARG A 18 -13.10 -6.40 26.78
N LEU A 19 -13.46 -7.67 26.86
CA LEU A 19 -13.14 -8.66 25.81
C LEU A 19 -13.92 -8.37 24.53
N ARG A 20 -15.24 -8.17 24.62
CA ARG A 20 -16.08 -7.91 23.45
C ARG A 20 -15.73 -6.58 22.78
N SER A 21 -15.61 -5.51 23.56
CA SER A 21 -15.25 -4.19 23.03
C SER A 21 -13.83 -4.19 22.48
N GLY A 22 -12.87 -4.80 23.19
CA GLY A 22 -11.47 -4.91 22.76
C GLY A 22 -11.31 -5.68 21.44
N LEU A 23 -11.93 -6.85 21.31
CA LEU A 23 -11.85 -7.65 20.08
C LEU A 23 -12.44 -6.92 18.86
N THR A 24 -13.53 -6.16 19.06
CA THR A 24 -14.17 -5.41 17.97
C THR A 24 -13.27 -4.27 17.48
N VAL A 25 -12.67 -3.52 18.40
CA VAL A 25 -11.74 -2.43 18.06
C VAL A 25 -10.47 -2.98 17.42
N LEU A 26 -9.92 -4.08 17.93
CA LEU A 26 -8.74 -4.73 17.38
C LEU A 26 -8.98 -5.19 15.93
N GLY A 27 -10.13 -5.80 15.65
CA GLY A 27 -10.49 -6.25 14.31
C GLY A 27 -10.59 -5.11 13.30
N ILE A 28 -11.23 -4.00 13.69
CA ILE A 28 -11.32 -2.80 12.84
C ILE A 28 -9.94 -2.20 12.59
N LEU A 29 -9.10 -2.11 13.63
CA LEU A 29 -7.75 -1.57 13.53
C LEU A 29 -6.89 -2.37 12.54
N ILE A 30 -6.89 -3.70 12.67
CA ILE A 30 -6.13 -4.60 11.78
C ILE A 30 -6.68 -4.54 10.35
N GLY A 31 -8.02 -4.52 10.20
CA GLY A 31 -8.67 -4.45 8.90
C GLY A 31 -8.30 -3.18 8.12
N ILE A 32 -8.42 -2.02 8.77
CA ILE A 32 -8.06 -0.74 8.14
C ILE A 32 -6.55 -0.68 7.87
N ALA A 33 -5.72 -1.18 8.79
CA ALA A 33 -4.27 -1.20 8.60
C ALA A 33 -3.87 -2.01 7.36
N ALA A 34 -4.38 -3.23 7.20
CA ALA A 34 -4.08 -4.09 6.06
C ALA A 34 -4.45 -3.43 4.71
N VAL A 35 -5.62 -2.79 4.65
CA VAL A 35 -6.07 -2.07 3.45
C VAL A 35 -5.18 -0.86 3.15
N VAL A 36 -4.84 -0.06 4.16
CA VAL A 36 -3.96 1.12 3.98
C VAL A 36 -2.56 0.70 3.53
N LEU A 37 -2.00 -0.35 4.13
CA LEU A 37 -0.69 -0.91 3.76
C LEU A 37 -0.68 -1.38 2.30
N THR A 38 -1.66 -2.18 1.90
CA THR A 38 -1.72 -2.72 0.54
C THR A 38 -1.92 -1.63 -0.52
N VAL A 39 -2.77 -0.64 -0.24
CA VAL A 39 -2.97 0.52 -1.12
C VAL A 39 -1.68 1.35 -1.21
N GLY A 40 -1.04 1.64 -0.07
CA GLY A 40 0.20 2.42 -0.02
C GLY A 40 1.35 1.74 -0.77
N LEU A 41 1.52 0.44 -0.56
CA LEU A 41 2.48 -0.37 -1.31
C LEU A 41 2.13 -0.42 -2.80
N GLY A 42 0.86 -0.61 -3.16
CA GLY A 42 0.41 -0.65 -4.55
C GLY A 42 0.77 0.62 -5.32
N VAL A 43 0.38 1.78 -4.78
CA VAL A 43 0.68 3.09 -5.40
C VAL A 43 2.19 3.38 -5.39
N GLY A 44 2.89 3.07 -4.29
CA GLY A 44 4.34 3.28 -4.20
C GLY A 44 5.13 2.44 -5.20
N THR A 45 4.71 1.20 -5.43
CA THR A 45 5.34 0.30 -6.42
C THR A 45 5.03 0.77 -7.83
N GLN A 46 3.79 1.17 -8.11
CA GLN A 46 3.39 1.70 -9.41
C GLN A 46 4.16 2.98 -9.77
N ASN A 47 4.39 3.87 -8.80
CA ASN A 47 5.22 5.06 -8.99
C ASN A 47 6.70 4.74 -9.23
N LYS A 48 7.26 3.75 -8.51
CA LYS A 48 8.64 3.31 -8.72
C LYS A 48 8.83 2.67 -10.09
N VAL A 49 7.91 1.81 -10.50
CA VAL A 49 7.93 1.14 -11.82
C VAL A 49 7.70 2.17 -12.93
N GLY A 50 6.75 3.10 -12.75
CA GLY A 50 6.54 4.22 -13.65
C GLY A 50 7.79 5.08 -13.81
N SER A 51 8.48 5.42 -12.71
CA SER A 51 9.74 6.16 -12.74
C SER A 51 10.86 5.38 -13.44
N GLN A 52 10.97 4.07 -13.25
CA GLN A 52 11.93 3.23 -13.97
C GLN A 52 11.61 3.16 -15.46
N ILE A 53 10.33 3.04 -15.83
CA ILE A 53 9.88 3.03 -17.23
C ILE A 53 10.06 4.41 -17.89
N SER A 54 9.80 5.50 -17.18
CA SER A 54 10.10 6.85 -17.66
C SER A 54 11.61 7.09 -17.78
N ALA A 55 12.42 6.53 -16.87
CA ALA A 55 13.88 6.57 -16.98
C ALA A 55 14.41 5.76 -18.15
N LEU A 56 13.71 4.68 -18.52
CA LEU A 56 13.93 3.98 -19.78
C LEU A 56 13.52 4.91 -20.95
N GLY A 57 12.34 5.52 -20.90
CA GLY A 57 11.77 6.35 -21.96
C GLY A 57 12.13 7.84 -21.98
N SER A 58 13.39 8.16 -22.32
CA SER A 58 13.74 9.29 -23.21
C SER A 58 15.00 9.00 -24.05
N ASN A 59 15.66 7.86 -23.85
CA ASN A 59 16.77 7.42 -24.67
C ASN A 59 16.89 5.87 -24.73
N LEU A 60 15.76 5.16 -24.93
CA LEU A 60 15.78 3.71 -25.17
C LEU A 60 16.41 3.42 -26.55
N LEU A 61 17.74 3.28 -26.58
CA LEU A 61 18.45 2.64 -27.68
C LEU A 61 18.23 1.11 -27.54
N ILE A 62 17.15 0.60 -28.13
CA ILE A 62 16.93 -0.84 -28.25
C ILE A 62 17.92 -1.37 -29.29
N VAL A 63 19.11 -1.77 -28.85
CA VAL A 63 20.05 -2.52 -29.68
C VAL A 63 19.52 -3.94 -29.76
N SER A 64 18.76 -4.22 -30.81
CA SER A 64 18.56 -5.59 -31.28
C SER A 64 19.82 -5.97 -32.06
N PRO A 65 20.64 -6.93 -31.59
CA PRO A 65 21.75 -7.43 -32.39
C PRO A 65 21.17 -8.17 -33.60
N GLY A 66 20.97 -7.43 -34.69
CA GLY A 66 20.89 -8.02 -36.01
C GLY A 66 22.24 -8.68 -36.27
N SER A 67 22.24 -10.00 -36.40
CA SER A 67 23.41 -10.77 -36.81
C SER A 67 23.87 -10.30 -38.18
N SER A 68 24.71 -9.26 -38.22
CA SER A 68 25.58 -8.91 -39.33
C SER A 68 26.69 -9.93 -39.45
N THR A 69 26.33 -11.21 -39.55
CA THR A 69 27.20 -12.22 -40.13
C THR A 69 26.94 -12.16 -41.63
N SER A 70 27.39 -11.08 -42.28
CA SER A 70 27.82 -11.15 -43.67
C SER A 70 29.28 -11.60 -43.61
N PRO A 71 29.57 -12.91 -43.73
CA PRO A 71 30.92 -13.32 -44.05
C PRO A 71 31.16 -12.83 -45.48
N THR A 72 31.90 -11.74 -45.54
CA THR A 72 32.57 -11.22 -46.72
C THR A 72 33.32 -12.35 -47.42
N THR A 73 32.90 -12.62 -48.66
CA THR A 73 33.74 -12.84 -49.85
C THR A 73 34.86 -13.88 -49.77
N GLY A 74 34.66 -14.96 -50.54
CA GLY A 74 35.66 -15.83 -51.13
C GLY A 74 35.06 -16.49 -52.36
#